data_AF-A0A3B9ERJ2-F1
#
_entry.id   AF-A0A3B9ERJ2-F1
#
_cell.length_a   1.000
_cell.length_b   1.000
_cell.length_c   1.000
_cell.angle_alpha   90.00
_cell.angle_beta   90.00
_cell.angle_gamma   90.00
#
_symmetry.space_group_name_H-M   'P 1'
#
loop_
_entity.id
_entity.type
_entity.pdbx_description
1 polymer ?
#
loop_
_entity_poly.entity_id
_entity_poly.type
_entity_poly.pdbx_seq_one_letter_code
_entity_poly.pdbx_strand_id
1 'polypeptide(L)' 'DFWFAQSSGITGFPTLLAVEDKQAMLVTAGYLPWDALEKPLAGWVAGEGAQG' A
#
# COMPACT_ATOMS: atom_id res chain seq x y z
N ASP A 1 3.18 13.79 -1.42
CA ASP A 1 2.46 14.81 -2.22
C ASP A 1 2.42 14.33 -3.68
N PHE A 2 1.82 15.05 -4.62
CA PHE A 2 1.63 14.57 -6.01
C PHE A 2 2.92 14.06 -6.70
N TRP A 3 4.07 14.67 -6.38
CA TRP A 3 5.38 14.26 -6.91
C TRP A 3 5.78 12.87 -6.46
N PHE A 4 5.56 12.56 -5.19
CA PHE A 4 5.80 11.22 -4.65
C PHE A 4 4.97 10.16 -5.38
N ALA A 5 3.70 10.42 -5.66
CA ALA A 5 2.85 9.46 -6.37
C ALA A 5 3.33 9.22 -7.81
N GLN A 6 3.72 10.28 -8.52
CA GLN A 6 4.21 10.17 -9.90
C GLN A 6 5.55 9.43 -9.99
N SER A 7 6.45 9.63 -9.02
CA SER A 7 7.78 8.99 -9.02
C SER A 7 7.79 7.56 -8.49
N SER A 8 6.75 7.13 -7.78
CA SER A 8 6.66 5.80 -7.14
C SER A 8 5.87 4.76 -7.94
N GLY A 9 5.42 5.10 -9.15
CA GLY A 9 4.67 4.16 -10.00
C GLY A 9 3.21 3.96 -9.61
N ILE A 10 2.65 4.84 -8.76
CA ILE A 10 1.22 4.84 -8.44
C ILE A 10 0.43 5.28 -9.68
N THR A 11 -0.39 4.38 -10.21
CA THR A 11 -1.18 4.62 -11.44
C THR A 11 -2.66 4.92 -11.18
N GLY A 12 -3.12 4.86 -9.92
CA GLY A 12 -4.52 5.04 -9.56
C GLY A 12 -4.74 5.45 -8.10
N PHE A 13 -5.97 5.89 -7.80
CA PHE A 13 -6.39 6.33 -6.47
C PHE A 13 -7.76 5.73 -6.11
N PRO A 14 -8.05 5.48 -4.81
CA PRO A 14 -7.16 5.66 -3.66
C PRO A 14 -6.03 4.61 -3.62
N THR A 15 -4.88 4.98 -3.06
CA THR A 15 -3.74 4.06 -2.84
C THR A 15 -3.27 4.20 -1.39
N LEU A 16 -3.04 3.07 -0.72
CA LEU A 16 -2.50 3.01 0.64
C LEU A 16 -1.13 2.34 0.60
N LEU A 17 -0.14 3.03 1.16
CA LEU A 17 1.22 2.55 1.33
C LEU A 17 1.54 2.48 2.81
N ALA A 18 2.15 1.38 3.23
CA ALA A 18 2.82 1.30 4.52
C ALA A 18 4.27 1.76 4.36
N VAL A 19 4.78 2.56 5.30
CA VAL A 19 6.14 3.10 5.24
C VAL A 19 6.87 2.82 6.55
N GLU A 20 7.96 2.07 6.46
CA GLU A 20 8.85 1.72 7.58
C GLU A 20 10.30 1.81 7.11
N ASP A 21 11.20 2.39 7.91
CA ASP A 21 12.62 2.57 7.55
C ASP A 21 12.88 3.17 6.15
N LYS A 22 12.01 4.11 5.75
CA LYS A 22 12.01 4.77 4.42
C LYS A 22 11.72 3.84 3.24
N GLN A 23 11.29 2.60 3.50
CA GLN A 23 10.78 1.69 2.49
C GLN A 23 9.27 1.77 2.43
N ALA A 24 8.72 1.91 1.23
CA ALA A 24 7.29 1.92 1.00
C ALA A 24 6.84 0.57 0.46
N MET A 25 5.74 0.05 1.01
CA MET A 25 5.11 -1.19 0.61
C MET A 25 3.65 -0.95 0.26
N LEU A 26 3.19 -1.54 -0.86
CA LEU A 26 1.81 -1.45 -1.28
C LEU A 26 0.91 -2.24 -0.32
N VAL A 27 -0.11 -1.58 0.22
CA VAL A 27 -1.19 -2.24 0.97
C VAL A 27 -2.41 -2.41 0.07
N THR A 28 -2.80 -1.37 -0.67
CA THR A 28 -3.81 -1.48 -1.73
C THR A 28 -3.63 -0.40 -2.80
N ALA A 29 -3.89 -0.77 -4.06
CA ALA A 29 -4.07 0.14 -5.18
C ALA A 29 -5.53 0.05 -5.64
N GLY A 30 -6.38 0.89 -5.04
CA GLY A 30 -7.83 0.87 -5.23
C GLY A 30 -8.59 0.87 -3.90
N TYR A 31 -9.89 1.12 -3.99
CA TYR A 31 -10.79 1.10 -2.84
C TYR A 31 -10.93 -0.31 -2.26
N LEU A 32 -10.86 -0.41 -0.93
CA LEU A 32 -11.26 -1.59 -0.17
C LEU A 32 -12.19 -1.16 0.98
N PRO A 33 -13.25 -1.94 1.28
CA PRO A 33 -14.01 -1.75 2.51
C PRO A 33 -13.13 -2.07 3.73
N TRP A 34 -13.48 -1.51 4.89
CA TRP A 34 -12.70 -1.63 6.13
C TRP A 34 -12.35 -3.08 6.47
N ASP A 35 -13.34 -3.98 6.43
CA ASP A 35 -13.15 -5.39 6.78
C ASP A 35 -12.22 -6.13 5.80
N ALA A 36 -12.04 -5.61 4.58
CA ALA A 36 -11.11 -6.18 3.59
C ALA A 36 -9.67 -5.67 3.74
N LEU A 37 -9.43 -4.66 4.59
CA LEU A 37 -8.08 -4.14 4.86
C LEU A 37 -7.28 -5.02 5.84
N GLU A 38 -7.95 -5.86 6.62
CA GLU A 38 -7.30 -6.69 7.65
C GLU A 38 -6.18 -7.56 7.05
N LYS A 39 -6.50 -8.30 5.99
CA LYS A 39 -5.55 -9.21 5.32
C LYS A 39 -4.32 -8.49 4.74
N PRO A 40 -4.45 -7.44 3.90
CA PRO A 40 -3.27 -6.76 3.35
C PRO A 40 -2.44 -6.05 4.43
N LEU A 41 -3.07 -5.53 5.50
CA LEU A 41 -2.33 -4.96 6.63
C LEU A 41 -1.57 -6.04 7.42
N ALA A 42 -2.17 -7.20 7.65
CA ALA A 42 -1.51 -8.32 8.31
C ALA A 42 -0.30 -8.83 7.50
N GLY A 43 -0.42 -8.88 6.16
CA GLY A 43 0.70 -9.22 5.27
C GLY A 43 1.88 -8.26 5.45
N TRP A 44 1.61 -6.95 5.45
CA TRP A 44 2.66 -5.95 5.74
C TRP A 44 3.32 -6.17 7.11
N VAL A 45 2.54 -6.34 8.19
CA VAL A 45 3.08 -6.54 9.54
C VAL A 45 3.93 -7.82 9.64
N ALA A 46 3.58 -8.86 8.90
CA ALA A 46 4.34 -10.10 8.84
C ALA A 46 5.64 -9.99 8.01
N GLY A 47 5.88 -8.86 7.34
CA GLY A 47 6.97 -8.70 6.36
C GLY A 47 6.69 -9.45 5.04
N GLU A 48 5.47 -9.96 4.88
CA GLU A 48 4.96 -10.59 3.67
C GLU A 48 4.41 -9.49 2.77
N GLY A 49 5.31 -8.78 2.10
CA GLY A 49 4.90 -7.72 1.20
C GLY A 49 3.89 -8.19 0.17
N ALA A 50 2.97 -7.28 -0.20
CA ALA A 50 1.88 -7.57 -1.13
C ALA A 50 2.41 -8.32 -2.36
N GLN A 51 2.19 -9.64 -2.36
CA GLN A 51 2.35 -10.46 -3.54
C GLN A 51 1.12 -10.19 -4.41
N GLY A 52 1.31 -9.34 -5.40
CA GLY A 52 0.31 -8.92 -6.38
C GLY A 52 0.82 -7.77 -7.21
#